data_AF-A0A1B9DKH5-F1
#
_entry.id   AF-A0A1B9DKH5-F1
#
_cell.length_a   1.000
_cell.length_b   1.000
_cell.length_c   1.000
_cell.angle_alpha   90.00
_cell.angle_beta   90.00
_cell.angle_gamma   90.00
#
_symmetry.space_group_name_H-M   'P 1'
#
loop_
_entity.id
_entity.type
_entity.pdbx_description
1 polymer ?
#
loop_
_entity_poly.entity_id
_entity_poly.type
_entity_poly.pdbx_seq_one_letter_code
_entity_poly.pdbx_strand_id
1 'polypeptide(L)'
;MEDYQNLIIHSLIPSLIALIVSLIIKGSIKNSFDKKLEELKKEHSKEISQFQTELTHLKSKENFKFTKLHQKRFEVLEKTYVYITENYDLIQRFVSPFSQLPETEREIKSIHLVKSHIEFKNYFKSKLIYFDDSTEKMIQDYINSWDTIYFDNEIDRVNEIQKADVDYFTIPYSVTENKLLQIKHQLKMKFRELLG
;
A
#
# COMPACT_ATOMS: atom_id res chain seq x y z
N MET A 1 97.25 -7.57 29.07
CA MET A 1 95.94 -7.17 29.63
C MET A 1 95.26 -6.09 28.78
N GLU A 2 96.00 -5.20 28.11
CA GLU A 2 95.46 -4.19 27.18
C GLU A 2 94.75 -4.77 25.94
N ASP A 3 95.26 -5.86 25.34
CA ASP A 3 94.64 -6.45 24.14
C ASP A 3 93.22 -7.00 24.37
N TYR A 4 92.96 -7.56 25.56
CA TYR A 4 91.62 -8.05 25.92
C TYR A 4 90.64 -6.90 26.20
N GLN A 5 91.11 -5.78 26.75
CA GLN A 5 90.27 -4.59 26.93
C GLN A 5 89.91 -3.96 25.59
N ASN A 6 90.84 -3.89 24.63
CA ASN A 6 90.57 -3.42 23.27
C ASN A 6 89.59 -4.33 22.51
N LEU A 7 89.64 -5.64 22.71
CA LEU A 7 88.72 -6.59 22.07
C LEU A 7 87.27 -6.47 22.59
N ILE A 8 87.13 -6.23 23.90
CA ILE A 8 85.84 -6.01 24.58
C ILE A 8 85.25 -4.65 24.14
N ILE A 9 86.08 -3.59 24.10
CA ILE A 9 85.68 -2.26 23.65
C ILE A 9 85.25 -2.27 22.18
N HIS A 10 85.98 -2.99 21.30
CA HIS A 10 85.65 -3.07 19.88
C HIS A 10 84.45 -3.96 19.52
N SER A 11 84.00 -4.85 20.41
CA SER A 11 82.86 -5.74 20.14
C SER A 11 81.58 -5.35 20.89
N LEU A 12 81.68 -4.94 22.15
CA LEU A 12 80.51 -4.62 22.98
C LEU A 12 79.95 -3.23 22.68
N ILE A 13 80.79 -2.22 22.48
CA ILE A 13 80.32 -0.85 22.23
C ILE A 13 79.51 -0.79 20.92
N PRO A 14 79.97 -1.35 19.79
CA PRO A 14 79.16 -1.36 18.56
C PRO A 14 77.85 -2.15 18.72
N SER A 15 77.85 -3.26 19.47
CA SER A 15 76.63 -4.04 19.72
C SER A 15 75.60 -3.28 20.56
N LEU A 16 76.03 -2.55 21.59
CA LEU A 16 75.17 -1.71 22.44
C LEU A 16 74.58 -0.55 21.64
N ILE A 17 75.41 0.11 20.82
CA ILE A 17 74.96 1.17 19.90
C ILE A 17 73.92 0.61 18.91
N ALA A 18 74.20 -0.55 18.30
CA ALA A 18 73.27 -1.21 17.38
C ALA A 18 71.94 -1.55 18.07
N LEU A 19 71.98 -1.97 19.34
CA LEU A 19 70.80 -2.32 20.12
C LEU A 19 69.95 -1.08 20.44
N ILE A 20 70.58 0.02 20.86
CA ILE A 20 69.91 1.32 21.10
C ILE A 20 69.29 1.85 19.80
N VAL A 21 70.04 1.83 18.70
CA VAL A 21 69.55 2.26 17.38
C VAL A 21 68.37 1.38 16.93
N SER A 22 68.45 0.06 17.12
CA SER A 22 67.35 -0.87 16.86
C SER A 22 66.09 -0.52 17.68
N LEU A 23 66.24 -0.21 18.96
CA LEU A 23 65.11 0.15 19.84
C LEU A 23 64.46 1.45 19.40
N ILE A 24 65.25 2.47 19.04
CA ILE A 24 64.76 3.75 18.54
C ILE A 24 64.03 3.57 17.21
N ILE A 25 64.62 2.84 16.26
CA ILE A 25 64.01 2.57 14.95
C ILE A 25 62.72 1.77 15.11
N LYS A 26 62.70 0.70 15.91
CA LYS A 26 61.49 -0.10 16.18
C LYS A 26 60.39 0.73 16.83
N GLY A 27 60.74 1.57 17.81
CA GLY A 27 59.80 2.48 18.46
C GLY A 27 59.20 3.49 17.50
N SER A 28 60.02 4.09 16.64
CA SER A 28 59.59 5.04 15.62
C SER A 28 58.67 4.40 14.57
N ILE A 29 59.05 3.22 14.06
CA ILE A 29 58.25 2.45 13.11
C ILE A 29 56.90 2.09 13.73
N LYS A 30 56.89 1.54 14.96
CA LYS A 30 55.66 1.19 15.66
C LYS A 30 54.74 2.41 15.82
N ASN A 31 55.27 3.53 16.29
CA ASN A 31 54.50 4.77 16.46
C ASN A 31 53.92 5.29 15.13
N SER A 32 54.67 5.15 14.02
CA SER A 32 54.17 5.51 12.69
C SER A 32 53.04 4.57 12.23
N PHE A 33 53.17 3.26 12.46
CA PHE A 33 52.12 2.30 12.15
C PHE A 33 50.87 2.52 13.01
N ASP A 34 51.05 2.74 14.32
CA ASP A 34 49.94 2.99 15.25
C ASP A 34 49.18 4.27 14.85
N LYS A 35 49.88 5.34 14.46
CA LYS A 35 49.24 6.55 13.92
C LYS A 35 48.45 6.29 12.64
N LYS A 36 49.05 5.62 11.66
CA LYS A 36 48.36 5.28 10.41
C LYS A 36 47.14 4.40 10.65
N LEU A 37 47.23 3.46 11.59
CA LEU A 37 46.14 2.58 11.95
C LEU A 37 44.98 3.37 12.59
N GLU A 38 45.28 4.29 13.50
CA GLU A 38 44.26 5.15 14.12
C GLU A 38 43.63 6.12 13.12
N GLU A 39 44.41 6.70 12.21
CA GLU A 39 43.89 7.51 11.10
C GLU A 39 42.93 6.70 10.22
N LEU A 40 43.34 5.49 9.81
CA LEU A 40 42.52 4.60 8.99
C LEU A 40 41.24 4.17 9.70
N LYS A 41 41.31 3.82 10.99
CA LYS A 41 40.12 3.51 11.80
C LYS A 41 39.16 4.69 11.88
N LYS A 42 39.68 5.91 12.05
CA LYS A 42 38.88 7.13 12.12
C LYS A 42 38.18 7.42 10.79
N GLU A 43 38.90 7.24 9.68
CA GLU A 43 38.35 7.39 8.33
C GLU A 43 37.22 6.39 8.08
N HIS A 44 37.46 5.10 8.34
CA HIS A 44 36.42 4.08 8.21
C HIS A 44 35.24 4.30 9.16
N SER A 45 35.48 4.76 10.39
CA SER A 45 34.39 5.08 11.33
C SER A 45 33.52 6.22 10.82
N LYS A 46 34.14 7.22 10.17
CA LYS A 46 33.43 8.32 9.51
C LYS A 46 32.62 7.83 8.32
N GLU A 47 33.21 7.01 7.45
CA GLU A 47 32.51 6.40 6.30
C GLU A 47 31.34 5.53 6.75
N ILE A 48 31.53 4.67 7.75
CA ILE A 48 30.46 3.83 8.31
C ILE A 48 29.31 4.70 8.83
N SER A 49 29.62 5.77 9.56
CA SER A 49 28.60 6.69 10.08
C SER A 49 27.85 7.42 8.95
N GLN A 50 28.56 7.81 7.88
CA GLN A 50 27.96 8.38 6.68
C GLN A 50 27.00 7.39 6.01
N PHE A 51 27.45 6.15 5.76
CA PHE A 51 26.60 5.11 5.18
C PHE A 51 25.38 4.78 6.04
N GLN A 52 25.54 4.71 7.37
CA GLN A 52 24.42 4.50 8.28
C GLN A 52 23.39 5.64 8.21
N THR A 53 23.86 6.88 8.10
CA THR A 53 23.01 8.05 7.95
C THR A 53 22.25 8.02 6.62
N GLU A 54 22.95 7.72 5.51
CA GLU A 54 22.34 7.59 4.19
C GLU A 54 21.31 6.46 4.15
N LEU A 55 21.62 5.28 4.69
CA LEU A 55 20.69 4.17 4.79
C LEU A 55 19.45 4.52 5.60
N THR A 56 19.62 5.22 6.72
CA THR A 56 18.51 5.66 7.56
C THR A 56 17.62 6.66 6.83
N HIS A 57 18.23 7.61 6.11
CA HIS A 57 17.51 8.58 5.29
C HIS A 57 16.74 7.90 4.15
N LEU A 58 17.36 6.96 3.43
CA LEU A 58 16.72 6.18 2.37
C LEU A 58 15.55 5.35 2.92
N LYS A 59 15.77 4.64 4.03
CA LYS A 59 14.72 3.86 4.71
C LYS A 59 13.55 4.72 5.15
N SER A 60 13.82 5.90 5.72
CA SER A 60 12.78 6.85 6.12
C SER A 60 11.97 7.34 4.91
N LYS A 61 12.65 7.66 3.80
CA LYS A 61 12.00 8.10 2.56
C LYS A 61 11.13 7.01 1.94
N GLU A 62 11.60 5.77 1.90
CA GLU A 62 10.81 4.64 1.40
C GLU A 62 9.62 4.33 2.30
N ASN A 63 9.82 4.30 3.62
CA ASN A 63 8.75 4.13 4.59
C ASN A 63 7.69 5.23 4.43
N PHE A 64 8.09 6.48 4.25
CA PHE A 64 7.14 7.57 4.01
C PHE A 64 6.32 7.35 2.74
N LYS A 65 6.96 7.00 1.62
CA LYS A 65 6.26 6.69 0.36
C LYS A 65 5.29 5.54 0.52
N PHE A 66 5.73 4.45 1.15
CA PHE A 66 4.92 3.26 1.41
C PHE A 66 3.71 3.61 2.27
N THR A 67 3.90 4.31 3.39
CA THR A 67 2.82 4.75 4.27
C THR A 67 1.82 5.64 3.54
N LYS A 68 2.29 6.59 2.72
CA LYS A 68 1.39 7.47 1.95
C LYS A 68 0.59 6.72 0.90
N LEU A 69 1.21 5.76 0.22
CA LEU A 69 0.52 4.90 -0.73
C LEU A 69 -0.56 4.06 -0.03
N HIS A 70 -0.22 3.42 1.09
CA HIS A 70 -1.17 2.62 1.87
C HIS A 70 -2.32 3.45 2.43
N GLN A 71 -2.01 4.62 3.00
CA GLN A 71 -3.03 5.58 3.42
C GLN A 71 -3.97 5.91 2.27
N LYS A 72 -3.43 6.16 1.08
CA LYS A 72 -4.27 6.49 -0.08
C LYS A 72 -5.14 5.32 -0.53
N ARG A 73 -4.61 4.10 -0.49
CA ARG A 73 -5.38 2.88 -0.78
C ARG A 73 -6.54 2.72 0.20
N PHE A 74 -6.30 2.92 1.50
CA PHE A 74 -7.35 2.82 2.52
C PHE A 74 -8.45 3.86 2.33
N GLU A 75 -8.10 5.12 2.04
CA GLU A 75 -9.08 6.17 1.70
C GLU A 75 -9.94 5.77 0.48
N VAL A 76 -9.32 5.16 -0.54
CA VAL A 76 -10.03 4.71 -1.74
C VAL A 76 -10.95 3.54 -1.42
N LEU A 77 -10.49 2.54 -0.66
CA LEU A 77 -11.31 1.39 -0.25
C LEU A 77 -12.52 1.83 0.57
N GLU A 78 -12.30 2.70 1.57
CA GLU A 78 -13.36 3.26 2.41
C GLU A 78 -14.42 3.97 1.57
N LYS A 79 -13.98 4.92 0.74
CA LYS A 79 -14.92 5.71 -0.09
C LYS A 79 -15.65 4.85 -1.13
N THR A 80 -14.98 3.83 -1.66
CA THR A 80 -15.62 2.84 -2.55
C THR A 80 -16.71 2.07 -1.83
N TYR A 81 -16.45 1.66 -0.59
CA TYR A 81 -17.43 0.94 0.22
C TYR A 81 -18.65 1.80 0.57
N VAL A 82 -18.44 3.10 0.81
CA VAL A 82 -19.54 4.07 0.98
C VAL A 82 -20.42 4.08 -0.26
N TYR A 83 -19.84 4.27 -1.46
CA TYR A 83 -20.61 4.24 -2.70
C TYR A 83 -21.37 2.94 -2.92
N ILE A 84 -20.73 1.79 -2.67
CA ILE A 84 -21.39 0.48 -2.77
C ILE A 84 -22.59 0.41 -1.83
N THR A 85 -22.43 0.84 -0.59
CA THR A 85 -23.50 0.78 0.43
C THR A 85 -24.66 1.70 0.06
N GLU A 86 -24.37 2.94 -0.31
CA GLU A 86 -25.39 3.92 -0.73
C GLU A 86 -26.14 3.45 -1.98
N ASN A 87 -25.42 2.98 -3.00
CA ASN A 87 -26.04 2.48 -4.23
C ASN A 87 -26.90 1.25 -3.99
N TYR A 88 -26.45 0.35 -3.09
CA TYR A 88 -27.24 -0.82 -2.69
C TYR A 88 -28.54 -0.38 -2.03
N ASP A 89 -28.46 0.51 -1.04
CA ASP A 89 -29.65 0.95 -0.30
C ASP A 89 -30.64 1.68 -1.22
N LEU A 90 -30.15 2.46 -2.19
CA LEU A 90 -30.97 3.14 -3.18
C LEU A 90 -31.68 2.16 -4.12
N ILE A 91 -30.96 1.17 -4.69
CA ILE A 91 -31.59 0.22 -5.62
C ILE A 91 -32.59 -0.68 -4.90
N GLN A 92 -32.31 -1.09 -3.68
CA GLN A 92 -33.23 -1.87 -2.83
C GLN A 92 -34.54 -1.13 -2.59
N ARG A 93 -34.46 0.16 -2.25
CA ARG A 93 -35.65 1.00 -2.05
C ARG A 93 -36.42 1.24 -3.34
N PHE A 94 -35.72 1.28 -4.47
CA PHE A 94 -36.31 1.51 -5.78
C PHE A 94 -37.06 0.29 -6.31
N VAL A 95 -36.49 -0.91 -6.12
CA VAL A 95 -37.10 -2.14 -6.62
C VAL A 95 -38.21 -2.65 -5.70
N SER A 96 -38.21 -2.28 -4.41
CA SER A 96 -39.15 -2.76 -3.39
C SER A 96 -40.60 -2.86 -3.87
N PRO A 97 -41.25 -4.04 -3.79
CA PRO A 97 -42.64 -4.20 -4.23
C PRO A 97 -43.61 -3.39 -3.37
N PHE A 98 -43.16 -2.94 -2.19
CA PHE A 98 -43.93 -2.11 -1.27
C PHE A 98 -43.78 -0.61 -1.54
N SER A 99 -42.92 -0.19 -2.47
CA SER A 99 -42.84 1.20 -2.91
C SER A 99 -43.88 1.48 -4.01
N GLN A 100 -45.17 1.40 -3.67
CA GLN A 100 -46.22 1.98 -4.51
C GLN A 100 -46.10 3.49 -4.44
N LEU A 101 -45.34 4.05 -5.38
CA LEU A 101 -45.12 5.49 -5.48
C LEU A 101 -45.92 6.04 -6.65
N PRO A 102 -46.45 7.28 -6.54
CA PRO A 102 -46.89 8.03 -7.70
C PRO A 102 -45.80 8.09 -8.77
N GLU A 103 -46.17 8.06 -10.05
CA GLU A 103 -45.21 8.02 -11.17
C GLU A 103 -44.18 9.15 -11.11
N THR A 104 -44.61 10.35 -10.73
CA THR A 104 -43.74 11.53 -10.56
C THR A 104 -42.69 11.36 -9.47
N GLU A 105 -43.04 10.72 -8.34
CA GLU A 105 -42.08 10.44 -7.26
C GLU A 105 -41.12 9.31 -7.64
N ARG A 106 -41.59 8.33 -8.41
CA ARG A 106 -40.75 7.24 -8.91
C ARG A 106 -39.73 7.76 -9.92
N GLU A 107 -40.12 8.63 -10.84
CA GLU A 107 -39.23 9.28 -11.80
C GLU A 107 -38.12 10.07 -11.09
N ILE A 108 -38.48 10.89 -10.10
CA ILE A 108 -37.50 11.64 -9.29
C ILE A 108 -36.52 10.68 -8.58
N LYS A 109 -37.01 9.58 -8.00
CA LYS A 109 -36.14 8.57 -7.37
C LYS A 109 -35.26 7.85 -8.38
N SER A 110 -35.76 7.55 -9.57
CA SER A 110 -35.00 6.92 -10.67
C SER A 110 -33.85 7.84 -11.11
N ILE A 111 -34.11 9.14 -11.28
CA ILE A 111 -33.08 10.14 -11.59
C ILE A 111 -32.00 10.18 -10.50
N HIS A 112 -32.41 10.24 -9.22
CA HIS A 112 -31.47 10.26 -8.10
C HIS A 112 -30.61 8.99 -8.03
N LEU A 113 -31.24 7.83 -8.21
CA LEU A 113 -30.61 6.51 -8.25
C LEU A 113 -29.56 6.43 -9.36
N VAL A 114 -29.95 6.75 -10.61
CA VAL A 114 -29.05 6.71 -11.77
C VAL A 114 -27.89 7.69 -11.59
N LYS A 115 -28.16 8.90 -11.08
CA LYS A 115 -27.12 9.89 -10.82
C LYS A 115 -26.09 9.36 -9.81
N SER A 116 -26.54 8.80 -8.69
CA SER A 116 -25.64 8.20 -7.69
C SER A 116 -24.78 7.08 -8.29
N HIS A 117 -25.37 6.25 -9.17
CA HIS A 117 -24.65 5.17 -9.83
C HIS A 117 -23.60 5.67 -10.83
N ILE A 118 -23.93 6.70 -11.61
CA ILE A 118 -22.97 7.35 -12.52
C ILE A 118 -21.81 7.96 -11.74
N GLU A 119 -22.08 8.64 -10.63
CA GLU A 119 -21.05 9.19 -9.74
C GLU A 119 -20.11 8.11 -9.22
N PHE A 120 -20.67 6.97 -8.78
CA PHE A 120 -19.89 5.81 -8.36
C PHE A 120 -19.01 5.25 -9.49
N LYS A 121 -19.57 4.99 -10.68
CA LYS A 121 -18.82 4.48 -11.84
C LYS A 121 -17.67 5.42 -12.22
N ASN A 122 -17.92 6.72 -12.26
CA ASN A 122 -16.91 7.73 -12.57
C ASN A 122 -15.80 7.76 -11.51
N TYR A 123 -16.18 7.71 -10.23
CA TYR A 123 -15.23 7.62 -9.13
C TYR A 123 -14.36 6.36 -9.27
N PHE A 124 -14.97 5.19 -9.40
CA PHE A 124 -14.27 3.90 -9.51
C PHE A 124 -13.28 3.90 -10.69
N LYS A 125 -13.73 4.31 -11.88
CA LYS A 125 -12.88 4.42 -13.08
C LYS A 125 -11.67 5.33 -12.87
N SER A 126 -11.83 6.43 -12.12
CA SER A 126 -10.73 7.35 -11.81
C SER A 126 -9.74 6.82 -10.75
N LYS A 127 -10.05 5.69 -10.10
CA LYS A 127 -9.29 5.13 -8.97
C LYS A 127 -8.81 3.69 -9.21
N LEU A 128 -8.93 3.16 -10.42
CA LEU A 128 -8.53 1.79 -10.77
C LEU A 128 -7.13 1.42 -10.27
N ILE A 129 -6.16 2.32 -10.40
CA ILE A 129 -4.75 2.11 -9.98
C ILE A 129 -4.55 1.74 -8.51
N TYR A 130 -5.57 1.92 -7.66
CA TYR A 130 -5.50 1.65 -6.23
C TYR A 130 -6.04 0.26 -5.84
N PHE A 131 -6.63 -0.48 -6.78
CA PHE A 131 -7.15 -1.82 -6.56
C PHE A 131 -6.23 -2.86 -7.19
N ASP A 132 -6.23 -4.07 -6.60
CA ASP A 132 -5.71 -5.25 -7.28
C ASP A 132 -6.77 -5.82 -8.25
N ASP A 133 -6.33 -6.60 -9.24
CA ASP A 133 -7.18 -7.17 -10.29
C ASP A 133 -8.40 -7.93 -9.74
N SER A 134 -8.23 -8.64 -8.62
CA SER A 134 -9.34 -9.39 -8.01
C SER A 134 -10.38 -8.45 -7.43
N THR A 135 -9.96 -7.42 -6.71
CA THR A 135 -10.85 -6.41 -6.13
C THR A 135 -11.53 -5.58 -7.21
N GLU A 136 -10.78 -5.17 -8.24
CA GLU A 136 -11.32 -4.47 -9.41
C GLU A 136 -12.46 -5.26 -10.05
N LYS A 137 -12.23 -6.56 -10.30
CA LYS A 137 -13.22 -7.45 -10.89
C LYS A 137 -14.50 -7.56 -10.04
N MET A 138 -14.36 -7.72 -8.71
CA MET A 138 -15.53 -7.80 -7.82
C MET A 138 -16.36 -6.51 -7.83
N ILE A 139 -15.71 -5.35 -7.89
CA ILE A 139 -16.40 -4.05 -7.98
C ILE A 139 -17.09 -3.93 -9.35
N GLN A 140 -16.45 -4.37 -10.43
CA GLN A 140 -17.06 -4.38 -11.76
C GLN A 140 -18.27 -5.33 -11.82
N ASP A 141 -18.18 -6.50 -11.21
CA ASP A 141 -19.29 -7.45 -11.11
C ASP A 141 -20.46 -6.88 -10.30
N TYR A 142 -20.17 -6.09 -9.26
CA TYR A 142 -21.18 -5.34 -8.51
C TYR A 142 -21.89 -4.31 -9.41
N ILE A 143 -21.13 -3.48 -10.13
CA ILE A 143 -21.66 -2.47 -11.05
C ILE A 143 -22.55 -3.12 -12.12
N ASN A 144 -22.07 -4.19 -12.74
CA ASN A 144 -22.82 -4.91 -13.78
C ASN A 144 -24.12 -5.52 -13.22
N SER A 145 -24.07 -6.10 -12.01
CA SER A 145 -25.25 -6.68 -11.37
C SER A 145 -26.27 -5.61 -10.99
N TRP A 146 -25.80 -4.44 -10.56
CA TRP A 146 -26.65 -3.28 -10.31
C TRP A 146 -27.33 -2.81 -11.60
N ASP A 147 -26.57 -2.66 -12.69
CA ASP A 147 -27.08 -2.23 -14.00
C ASP A 147 -28.17 -3.20 -14.47
N THR A 148 -27.94 -4.51 -14.36
CA THR A 148 -28.95 -5.54 -14.69
C THR A 148 -30.24 -5.38 -13.88
N ILE A 149 -30.14 -5.24 -12.55
CA ILE A 149 -31.31 -5.08 -11.68
C ILE A 149 -32.15 -3.87 -12.06
N TYR A 150 -31.49 -2.75 -12.34
CA TYR A 150 -32.16 -1.51 -12.72
C TYR A 150 -32.89 -1.68 -14.07
N PHE A 151 -32.21 -2.17 -15.10
CA PHE A 151 -32.80 -2.31 -16.42
C PHE A 151 -33.90 -3.36 -16.46
N ASP A 152 -33.76 -4.50 -15.77
CA ASP A 152 -34.81 -5.52 -15.70
C ASP A 152 -36.10 -4.94 -15.08
N ASN A 153 -35.98 -4.16 -14.00
CA ASN A 153 -37.14 -3.50 -13.36
C ASN A 153 -37.79 -2.44 -14.25
N GLU A 154 -37.00 -1.69 -15.02
CA GLU A 154 -37.52 -0.69 -15.97
C GLU A 154 -38.23 -1.37 -17.15
N ILE A 155 -37.68 -2.48 -17.67
CA ILE A 155 -38.29 -3.26 -18.76
C ILE A 155 -39.60 -3.90 -18.29
N ASP A 156 -39.62 -4.53 -17.12
CA ASP A 156 -40.82 -5.14 -16.55
C ASP A 156 -41.93 -4.10 -16.39
N ARG A 157 -41.62 -2.89 -15.89
CA ARG A 157 -42.60 -1.79 -15.80
C ARG A 157 -43.19 -1.45 -17.17
N VAL A 158 -42.36 -1.25 -18.19
CA VAL A 158 -42.83 -0.86 -19.53
C VAL A 158 -43.75 -1.94 -20.09
N ASN A 159 -43.43 -3.21 -19.84
CA ASN A 159 -44.26 -4.34 -20.26
C ASN A 159 -45.57 -4.44 -19.47
N GLU A 160 -45.58 -4.14 -18.17
CA GLU A 160 -46.78 -4.10 -17.33
C GLU A 160 -47.75 -3.00 -17.77
N ILE A 161 -47.25 -1.79 -18.06
CA ILE A 161 -48.07 -0.66 -18.56
C ILE A 161 -48.75 -1.03 -19.89
N GLN A 162 -48.11 -1.86 -20.73
CA GLN A 162 -48.66 -2.30 -22.02
C GLN A 162 -49.64 -3.48 -21.90
N LYS A 163 -49.62 -4.22 -20.79
CA LYS A 163 -50.41 -5.45 -20.57
C LYS A 163 -51.57 -5.26 -19.59
N ALA A 164 -52.10 -4.05 -19.45
CA ALA A 164 -53.20 -3.72 -18.54
C ALA A 164 -54.51 -4.48 -18.85
N ASP A 165 -54.53 -5.79 -18.55
CA ASP A 165 -55.70 -6.66 -18.38
C ASP A 165 -55.38 -8.01 -17.72
N VAL A 166 -54.18 -8.25 -17.16
CA VAL A 166 -53.85 -9.54 -16.53
C VAL A 166 -53.26 -9.37 -15.14
N ASP A 167 -54.03 -9.84 -14.16
CA ASP A 167 -53.70 -10.01 -12.74
C ASP A 167 -52.57 -11.04 -12.56
N TYR A 168 -51.32 -10.58 -12.47
CA TYR A 168 -50.17 -11.42 -12.13
C TYR A 168 -49.23 -10.67 -11.19
N PHE A 169 -49.47 -10.83 -9.88
CA PHE A 169 -48.52 -10.50 -8.84
C PHE A 169 -47.44 -11.59 -8.81
N THR A 170 -46.43 -11.52 -9.66
CA THR A 170 -45.21 -12.34 -9.52
C THR A 170 -44.01 -11.61 -10.11
N ILE A 171 -43.61 -10.53 -9.45
CA ILE A 171 -42.35 -9.85 -9.74
C ILE A 171 -41.20 -10.80 -9.34
N PRO A 172 -40.19 -11.05 -10.20
CA PRO A 172 -39.05 -11.91 -9.95
C PRO A 172 -38.05 -11.25 -8.98
N TYR A 173 -38.53 -10.92 -7.79
CA TYR A 173 -37.83 -10.13 -6.78
C TYR A 173 -36.63 -10.89 -6.16
N SER A 174 -36.59 -12.22 -6.25
CA SER A 174 -35.79 -13.05 -5.36
C SER A 174 -34.40 -13.48 -5.86
N VAL A 175 -34.10 -13.45 -7.17
CA VAL A 175 -32.85 -14.04 -7.70
C VAL A 175 -31.75 -13.01 -7.88
N THR A 176 -32.05 -11.86 -8.47
CA THR A 176 -31.04 -10.84 -8.81
C THR A 176 -30.61 -10.04 -7.57
N GLU A 177 -31.54 -9.82 -6.64
CA GLU A 177 -31.30 -9.16 -5.34
C GLU A 177 -30.28 -9.92 -4.48
N ASN A 178 -30.39 -11.26 -4.47
CA ASN A 178 -29.48 -12.15 -3.75
C ASN A 178 -28.04 -12.08 -4.30
N LYS A 179 -27.86 -11.94 -5.61
CA LYS A 179 -26.53 -11.83 -6.22
C LYS A 179 -25.84 -10.52 -5.83
N LEU A 180 -26.56 -9.39 -5.88
CA LEU A 180 -25.99 -8.08 -5.52
C LEU A 180 -25.58 -8.04 -4.04
N LEU A 181 -26.42 -8.60 -3.16
CA LEU A 181 -26.12 -8.72 -1.73
C LEU A 181 -24.90 -9.61 -1.46
N GLN A 182 -24.78 -10.74 -2.16
CA GLN A 182 -23.62 -11.62 -2.06
C GLN A 182 -22.33 -10.91 -2.46
N ILE A 183 -22.33 -10.20 -3.60
CA ILE A 183 -21.16 -9.45 -4.06
C ILE A 183 -20.79 -8.34 -3.05
N LYS A 184 -21.79 -7.60 -2.54
CA LYS A 184 -21.57 -6.58 -1.48
C LYS A 184 -20.92 -7.21 -0.23
N HIS A 185 -21.37 -8.39 0.19
CA HIS A 185 -20.78 -9.09 1.33
C HIS A 185 -19.34 -9.54 1.05
N GLN A 186 -19.06 -10.08 -0.13
CA GLN A 186 -17.70 -10.48 -0.54
C GLN A 186 -16.76 -9.26 -0.56
N LEU A 187 -17.20 -8.14 -1.12
CA LEU A 187 -16.45 -6.89 -1.12
C LEU A 187 -16.18 -6.38 0.30
N LYS A 188 -17.16 -6.45 1.21
CA LYS A 188 -16.96 -6.11 2.63
C LYS A 188 -15.87 -6.96 3.27
N MET A 189 -15.90 -8.28 3.05
CA MET A 189 -14.91 -9.18 3.62
C MET A 189 -13.53 -8.94 3.02
N LYS A 190 -13.45 -8.71 1.70
CA LYS A 190 -12.20 -8.40 1.03
C LYS A 190 -11.59 -7.09 1.51
N PHE A 191 -12.40 -6.05 1.70
CA PHE A 191 -11.91 -4.77 2.20
C PHE A 191 -11.42 -4.87 3.65
N ARG A 192 -12.08 -5.66 4.50
CA ARG A 192 -11.60 -5.95 5.85
C ARG A 192 -10.24 -6.62 5.84
N GLU A 193 -10.07 -7.66 5.02
CA GLU A 193 -8.78 -8.34 4.85
C GLU A 193 -7.66 -7.37 4.42
N LEU A 194 -7.96 -6.45 3.50
CA LEU A 194 -6.99 -5.46 3.02
C LEU A 194 -6.63 -4.39 4.08
N LEU A 195 -7.52 -4.15 5.04
CA LEU A 195 -7.30 -3.19 6.13
C LEU A 195 -6.52 -3.81 7.31
N GLY A 196 -6.50 -5.14 7.43
CA GLY A 196 -5.90 -5.86 8.55
C GLY A 196 -6.92 -6.17 9.65
#